data_AF-A0A0F4R0R4-F1
#
_entry.id   AF-A0A0F4R0R4-F1
#
_cell.length_a   1.000
_cell.length_b   1.000
_cell.length_c   1.000
_cell.angle_alpha   90.00
_cell.angle_beta   90.00
_cell.angle_gamma   90.00
#
_symmetry.space_group_name_H-M   'P 1'
#
loop_
_entity.id
_entity.type
_entity.pdbx_description
1 polymer ?
#
loop_
_entity_poly.entity_id
_entity_poly.type
_entity_poly.pdbx_seq_one_letter_code
_entity_poly.pdbx_strand_id
1 'polypeptide(L)'
;MRVLPLLVLSLVLFGCSHQSTPIATSNPPPIDVTTKLDFVQKYLALASFPQAGAILSSFTSSEQSYLSQHSLDYLRLKGVYLTQTKQINKAEKHYQTAVKSFPNDIVLLNNYGVFLLGNEHFVQACNYFEKVVLLSSQNSFSGLINLSRCELGFKKVDMARMYLQRAKEINNLPYIGLLTELNLALILGDLSGARQSYNKIQAKQKNAPYIEHKNEYECLLQQFNAAELDSTHYSSSRPPFACVVQGIEYGIWNSRKQ
;
A
#
# COMPACT_ATOMS: atom_id res chain seq x y z
N MET A 1 -2.02 -78.38 46.08
CA MET A 1 -1.42 -78.08 44.74
C MET A 1 -2.49 -78.23 43.67
N ARG A 2 -2.96 -77.13 43.11
CA ARG A 2 -3.30 -76.92 41.68
C ARG A 2 -4.07 -75.59 41.57
N VAL A 3 -3.53 -74.74 40.71
CA VAL A 3 -3.80 -73.30 40.58
C VAL A 3 -5.04 -73.09 39.72
N LEU A 4 -5.95 -72.21 40.18
CA LEU A 4 -7.12 -71.73 39.44
C LEU A 4 -6.66 -70.54 38.55
N PRO A 5 -6.96 -70.48 37.23
CA PRO A 5 -6.68 -69.29 36.45
C PRO A 5 -7.88 -68.32 36.56
N LEU A 6 -7.66 -67.17 37.18
CA LEU A 6 -8.58 -66.02 37.13
C LEU A 6 -8.37 -65.27 35.82
N LEU A 7 -9.41 -65.27 34.99
CA LEU A 7 -9.55 -64.41 33.82
C LEU A 7 -9.65 -62.95 34.28
N VAL A 8 -8.62 -62.14 33.98
CA VAL A 8 -8.67 -60.69 34.15
C VAL A 8 -9.06 -60.07 32.81
N LEU A 9 -10.32 -59.65 32.72
CA LEU A 9 -10.86 -58.88 31.61
C LEU A 9 -10.39 -57.42 31.78
N SER A 10 -9.39 -57.01 31.00
CA SER A 10 -8.87 -55.63 31.00
C SER A 10 -9.89 -54.68 30.35
N LEU A 11 -10.63 -53.93 31.17
CA LEU A 11 -11.34 -52.73 30.71
C LEU A 11 -10.32 -51.65 30.33
N VAL A 12 -10.13 -51.45 29.03
CA VAL A 12 -9.42 -50.28 28.50
C VAL A 12 -10.42 -49.12 28.47
N LEU A 13 -10.37 -48.27 29.49
CA LEU A 13 -11.04 -46.97 29.45
C LEU A 13 -10.21 -46.04 28.53
N PHE A 14 -10.66 -45.86 27.29
CA PHE A 14 -10.18 -44.74 26.47
C PHE A 14 -10.75 -43.44 27.04
N GLY A 15 -10.02 -42.85 27.99
CA GLY A 15 -10.22 -41.46 28.38
C GLY A 15 -9.71 -40.55 27.28
N CYS A 16 -10.61 -40.01 26.45
CA CYS A 16 -10.28 -38.87 25.61
C CYS A 16 -10.02 -37.66 26.51
N SER A 17 -8.75 -37.34 26.76
CA SER A 17 -8.38 -36.03 27.28
C SER A 17 -8.66 -35.01 26.18
N HIS A 18 -9.87 -34.43 26.20
CA HIS A 18 -10.17 -33.24 25.43
C HIS A 18 -9.38 -32.09 26.05
N GLN A 19 -8.15 -31.90 25.57
CA GLN A 19 -7.39 -30.70 25.85
C GLN A 19 -8.07 -29.59 25.06
N SER A 20 -8.95 -28.85 25.74
CA SER A 20 -9.46 -27.59 25.23
C SER A 20 -8.27 -26.65 25.10
N THR A 21 -7.67 -26.62 23.91
CA THR A 21 -6.91 -25.44 23.48
C THR A 21 -7.87 -24.26 23.67
N PRO A 22 -7.51 -23.23 24.45
CA PRO A 22 -8.31 -22.04 24.45
C PRO A 22 -8.20 -21.48 23.04
N ILE A 23 -9.26 -21.68 22.25
CA ILE A 23 -9.55 -20.82 21.13
C ILE A 23 -9.54 -19.43 21.75
N ALA A 24 -8.52 -18.64 21.43
CA ALA A 24 -8.53 -17.23 21.73
C ALA A 24 -9.79 -16.68 21.06
N THR A 25 -10.87 -16.57 21.82
CA THR A 25 -12.08 -15.89 21.41
C THR A 25 -11.68 -14.43 21.31
N SER A 26 -11.18 -14.03 20.13
CA SER A 26 -11.08 -12.62 19.78
C SER A 26 -12.51 -12.12 19.69
N ASN A 27 -13.08 -11.72 20.83
CA ASN A 27 -14.36 -11.04 20.84
C ASN A 27 -14.26 -9.90 19.82
N PRO A 28 -15.15 -9.84 18.81
CA PRO A 28 -15.08 -8.77 17.83
C PRO A 28 -15.11 -7.42 18.55
N PRO A 29 -14.39 -6.40 18.05
CA PRO A 29 -14.39 -5.09 18.68
C PRO A 29 -15.83 -4.59 18.86
N PRO A 30 -16.12 -3.82 19.94
CA PRO A 30 -17.44 -3.26 20.15
C PRO A 30 -17.95 -2.55 18.90
N ILE A 31 -19.25 -2.67 18.59
CA ILE A 31 -19.87 -2.13 17.35
C ILE A 31 -19.56 -0.63 17.15
N ASP A 32 -19.47 0.14 18.25
CA ASP A 32 -19.10 1.57 18.22
C ASP A 32 -17.70 1.81 17.63
N VAL A 33 -16.73 0.93 17.94
CA VAL A 33 -15.35 1.03 17.45
C VAL A 33 -15.29 0.81 15.95
N THR A 34 -15.96 -0.23 15.44
CA THR A 34 -16.04 -0.50 14.00
C THR A 34 -16.67 0.68 13.25
N THR A 35 -17.76 1.23 13.79
CA THR A 35 -18.44 2.40 13.22
C THR A 35 -17.53 3.62 13.17
N LYS A 36 -16.76 3.89 14.24
CA LYS A 36 -15.76 4.96 14.26
C LYS A 36 -14.68 4.77 13.20
N LEU A 37 -14.18 3.54 13.01
CA LEU A 37 -13.18 3.25 11.98
C LEU A 37 -13.72 3.42 10.56
N ASP A 38 -15.00 3.09 10.32
CA ASP A 38 -15.66 3.37 9.05
C ASP A 38 -15.71 4.88 8.75
N PHE A 39 -16.00 5.72 9.75
CA PHE A 39 -15.92 7.17 9.59
C PHE A 39 -14.49 7.65 9.35
N VAL A 40 -13.49 7.12 10.06
CA VAL A 40 -12.08 7.43 9.79
C VAL A 40 -11.73 7.11 8.34
N GLN A 41 -12.11 5.94 7.83
CA GLN A 41 -11.88 5.58 6.44
C GLN A 41 -12.52 6.58 5.46
N LYS A 42 -13.79 6.94 5.68
CA LYS A 42 -14.51 7.91 4.84
C LYS A 42 -13.83 9.28 4.85
N TYR A 43 -13.47 9.79 6.03
CA TYR A 43 -12.81 11.09 6.16
C TYR A 43 -11.43 11.09 5.55
N LEU A 44 -10.65 10.02 5.73
CA LEU A 44 -9.39 9.87 5.04
C LEU A 44 -9.62 9.94 3.53
N ALA A 45 -10.54 9.14 2.98
CA ALA A 45 -10.82 9.09 1.53
C ALA A 45 -11.25 10.45 0.94
N LEU A 46 -11.79 11.35 1.76
CA LEU A 46 -12.14 12.73 1.39
C LEU A 46 -11.05 13.76 1.72
N ALA A 47 -9.82 13.31 2.03
CA ALA A 47 -8.71 14.13 2.51
C ALA A 47 -9.06 15.02 3.72
N SER A 48 -10.08 14.64 4.48
CA SER A 48 -10.60 15.36 5.66
C SER A 48 -9.83 14.93 6.92
N PHE A 49 -8.53 15.23 6.93
CA PHE A 49 -7.61 14.79 7.99
C PHE A 49 -7.99 15.29 9.38
N PRO A 50 -8.48 16.53 9.60
CA PRO A 50 -8.88 16.97 10.94
C PRO A 50 -9.97 16.09 11.56
N GLN A 51 -10.97 15.69 10.78
CA GLN A 51 -12.09 14.85 11.23
C GLN A 51 -11.63 13.41 11.49
N ALA A 52 -10.81 12.85 10.60
CA ALA A 52 -10.19 11.53 10.82
C ALA A 52 -9.34 11.52 12.11
N GLY A 53 -8.55 12.58 12.31
CA GLY A 53 -7.71 12.75 13.50
C GLY A 53 -8.51 12.87 14.79
N ALA A 54 -9.61 13.64 14.78
CA ALA A 54 -10.50 13.79 15.93
C ALA A 54 -11.03 12.43 16.40
N ILE A 55 -11.53 11.60 15.48
CA ILE A 55 -12.01 10.25 15.82
C ILE A 55 -10.87 9.37 16.32
N LEU A 56 -9.72 9.35 15.65
CA LEU A 56 -8.56 8.57 16.09
C LEU A 56 -8.08 8.97 17.50
N SER A 57 -8.17 10.25 17.85
CA SER A 57 -7.84 10.75 19.20
C SER A 57 -8.92 10.46 20.26
N SER A 58 -10.16 10.18 19.84
CA SER A 58 -11.27 9.89 20.75
C SER A 58 -11.19 8.49 21.39
N PHE A 59 -10.40 7.57 20.81
CA PHE A 59 -10.17 6.27 21.42
C PHE A 59 -9.40 6.41 22.73
N THR A 60 -9.95 5.82 23.79
CA THR A 60 -9.31 5.71 25.10
C THR A 60 -8.00 4.92 25.03
N SER A 61 -7.13 5.06 26.04
CA SER A 61 -5.86 4.33 26.07
C SER A 61 -6.03 2.81 26.04
N SER A 62 -7.09 2.28 26.68
CA SER A 62 -7.42 0.85 26.65
C SER A 62 -7.86 0.40 25.26
N GLU A 63 -8.72 1.15 24.59
CA GLU A 63 -9.13 0.86 23.21
C GLU A 63 -7.94 0.90 22.25
N GLN A 64 -7.07 1.92 22.35
CA GLN A 64 -5.89 2.01 21.50
C GLN A 64 -4.94 0.82 21.70
N SER A 65 -4.75 0.37 22.95
CA SER A 65 -3.94 -0.80 23.26
C SER A 65 -4.52 -2.07 22.65
N TYR A 66 -5.83 -2.28 22.81
CA TYR A 66 -6.54 -3.42 22.23
C TYR A 66 -6.48 -3.40 20.69
N LEU A 67 -6.81 -2.27 20.07
CA LEU A 67 -6.84 -2.11 18.61
C LEU A 67 -5.47 -2.27 17.97
N SER A 68 -4.42 -1.77 18.60
CA SER A 68 -3.05 -1.91 18.08
C SER A 68 -2.58 -3.37 18.03
N GLN A 69 -3.21 -4.25 18.80
CA GLN A 69 -2.88 -5.68 18.84
C GLN A 69 -3.83 -6.54 17.99
N HIS A 70 -5.08 -6.11 17.80
CA HIS A 70 -6.14 -6.98 17.25
C HIS A 70 -6.87 -6.41 16.03
N SER A 71 -6.63 -5.16 15.62
CA SER A 71 -7.37 -4.53 14.51
C SER A 71 -6.45 -4.10 13.38
N LEU A 72 -6.44 -4.88 12.30
CA LEU A 72 -5.77 -4.51 11.05
C LEU A 72 -6.30 -3.21 10.47
N ASP A 73 -7.61 -2.96 10.54
CA ASP A 73 -8.20 -1.74 10.01
C ASP A 73 -7.74 -0.51 10.78
N TYR A 74 -7.70 -0.56 12.11
CA TYR A 74 -7.10 0.52 12.90
C TYR A 74 -5.63 0.75 12.52
N LEU A 75 -4.82 -0.30 12.41
CA LEU A 75 -3.42 -0.19 12.06
C LEU A 75 -3.22 0.42 10.67
N ARG A 76 -3.97 -0.03 9.66
CA ARG A 76 -3.91 0.50 8.29
C ARG A 76 -4.35 1.96 8.25
N LEU A 77 -5.50 2.30 8.83
CA LEU A 77 -6.07 3.65 8.80
C LEU A 77 -5.20 4.65 9.57
N LYS A 78 -4.68 4.27 10.75
CA LYS A 78 -3.76 5.11 11.52
C LYS A 78 -2.46 5.35 10.78
N GLY A 79 -1.90 4.33 10.11
CA GLY A 79 -0.70 4.49 9.27
C GLY A 79 -0.92 5.50 8.14
N VAL A 80 -2.04 5.38 7.42
CA VAL A 80 -2.43 6.33 6.38
C VAL A 80 -2.59 7.73 6.95
N TYR A 81 -3.33 7.90 8.04
CA TYR A 81 -3.51 9.20 8.69
C TYR A 81 -2.17 9.87 9.07
N LEU A 82 -1.27 9.13 9.72
CA LEU A 82 0.05 9.64 10.12
C LEU A 82 0.90 10.04 8.92
N THR A 83 0.83 9.25 7.83
CA THR A 83 1.53 9.53 6.57
C THR A 83 1.03 10.83 5.95
N GLN A 84 -0.29 10.96 5.78
CA GLN A 84 -0.92 12.10 5.12
C GLN A 84 -0.77 13.41 5.91
N THR A 85 -0.76 13.31 7.24
CA THR A 85 -0.52 14.47 8.13
C THR A 85 0.97 14.76 8.33
N LYS A 86 1.87 14.13 7.55
CA LYS A 86 3.32 14.34 7.58
C LYS A 86 3.95 14.13 8.96
N GLN A 87 3.37 13.25 9.79
CA GLN A 87 3.92 12.88 11.09
C GLN A 87 4.97 11.78 10.93
N ILE A 88 6.07 12.09 10.22
CA ILE A 88 7.05 11.12 9.68
C ILE A 88 7.55 10.13 10.75
N ASN A 89 8.07 10.63 11.87
CA ASN A 89 8.61 9.78 12.94
C ASN A 89 7.56 8.86 13.57
N LYS A 90 6.31 9.33 13.70
CA LYS A 90 5.22 8.52 14.24
C LYS A 90 4.75 7.48 13.24
N ALA A 91 4.67 7.84 11.96
CA ALA A 91 4.29 6.94 10.87
C ALA A 91 5.30 5.79 10.76
N GLU A 92 6.61 6.08 10.74
CA GLU A 92 7.67 5.07 10.68
C GLU A 92 7.56 4.08 11.84
N LYS A 93 7.51 4.57 13.09
CA LYS A 93 7.38 3.71 14.29
C LYS A 93 6.10 2.88 14.25
N HIS A 94 5.00 3.48 13.82
CA HIS A 94 3.70 2.81 13.70
C HIS A 94 3.76 1.67 12.68
N TYR A 95 4.26 1.91 11.47
CA TYR A 95 4.38 0.89 10.45
C TYR A 95 5.34 -0.23 10.86
N GLN A 96 6.53 0.10 11.37
CA GLN A 96 7.51 -0.90 11.84
C GLN A 96 6.91 -1.84 12.89
N THR A 97 6.08 -1.33 13.79
CA THR A 97 5.40 -2.15 14.80
C THR A 97 4.30 -2.98 14.14
N ALA A 98 3.47 -2.37 13.30
CA ALA A 98 2.34 -3.03 12.67
C ALA A 98 2.79 -4.18 11.75
N VAL A 99 3.84 -4.01 10.94
CA VAL A 99 4.34 -5.08 10.05
C VAL A 99 5.06 -6.20 10.81
N LYS A 100 5.48 -5.99 12.06
CA LYS A 100 5.96 -7.08 12.92
C LYS A 100 4.80 -7.93 13.45
N SER A 101 3.70 -7.28 13.84
CA SER A 101 2.49 -7.98 14.31
C SER A 101 1.77 -8.71 13.18
N PHE A 102 1.71 -8.11 11.99
CA PHE A 102 0.99 -8.65 10.83
C PHE A 102 1.90 -8.68 9.59
N PRO A 103 2.90 -9.59 9.56
CA PRO A 103 3.98 -9.54 8.56
C PRO A 103 3.52 -9.85 7.13
N ASN A 104 2.37 -10.50 6.96
CA ASN A 104 1.87 -10.91 5.65
C ASN A 104 0.62 -10.12 5.21
N ASP A 105 0.28 -9.05 5.95
CA ASP A 105 -0.84 -8.20 5.56
C ASP A 105 -0.48 -7.32 4.36
N ILE A 106 -0.99 -7.68 3.17
CA ILE A 106 -0.63 -7.06 1.90
C ILE A 106 -0.92 -5.54 1.90
N VAL A 107 -2.05 -5.13 2.47
CA VAL A 107 -2.44 -3.71 2.53
C VAL A 107 -1.49 -2.91 3.41
N LEU A 108 -1.13 -3.43 4.59
CA LEU A 108 -0.19 -2.79 5.49
C LEU A 108 1.23 -2.71 4.91
N LEU A 109 1.71 -3.79 4.29
CA LEU A 109 3.01 -3.81 3.61
C LEU A 109 3.05 -2.77 2.47
N ASN A 110 1.97 -2.70 1.68
CA ASN A 110 1.84 -1.72 0.62
C ASN A 110 1.84 -0.28 1.17
N ASN A 111 1.07 -0.01 2.23
CA ASN A 111 1.02 1.33 2.83
C ASN A 111 2.38 1.74 3.41
N TYR A 112 3.12 0.81 4.02
CA TYR A 112 4.46 1.10 4.51
C TYR A 112 5.45 1.34 3.36
N GLY A 113 5.39 0.53 2.30
CA GLY A 113 6.17 0.77 1.08
C GLY A 113 5.91 2.14 0.47
N VAL A 114 4.65 2.57 0.42
CA VAL A 114 4.26 3.92 -0.06
C VAL A 114 4.84 5.01 0.85
N PHE A 115 4.76 4.84 2.16
CA PHE A 115 5.37 5.76 3.12
C PHE A 115 6.89 5.86 2.89
N LEU A 116 7.58 4.73 2.76
CA LEU A 116 9.03 4.68 2.53
C LEU A 116 9.42 5.34 1.20
N LEU A 117 8.65 5.08 0.14
CA LEU A 117 8.86 5.71 -1.16
C LEU A 117 8.75 7.24 -1.08
N GLY A 118 7.78 7.75 -0.31
CA GLY A 118 7.59 9.19 -0.10
C GLY A 118 8.65 9.88 0.74
N ASN A 119 9.42 9.10 1.49
CA ASN A 119 10.56 9.57 2.29
C ASN A 119 11.89 9.11 1.67
N GLU A 120 11.90 8.82 0.36
CA GLU A 120 13.10 8.48 -0.42
C GLU A 120 13.86 7.22 0.05
N HIS A 121 13.23 6.38 0.85
CA HIS A 121 13.77 5.08 1.27
C HIS A 121 13.51 4.01 0.19
N PHE A 122 14.02 4.23 -1.03
CA PHE A 122 13.66 3.48 -2.23
C PHE A 122 13.92 1.98 -2.12
N VAL A 123 15.07 1.57 -1.57
CA VAL A 123 15.44 0.15 -1.42
C VAL A 123 14.45 -0.57 -0.52
N GLN A 124 14.13 0.00 0.63
CA GLN A 124 13.17 -0.59 1.56
C GLN A 124 11.76 -0.61 0.96
N ALA A 125 11.36 0.48 0.28
CA ALA A 125 10.07 0.55 -0.40
C ALA A 125 9.92 -0.58 -1.44
N CYS A 126 10.92 -0.79 -2.29
CA CYS A 126 10.91 -1.87 -3.27
C CYS A 126 10.79 -3.25 -2.61
N ASN A 127 11.56 -3.53 -1.55
CA ASN A 127 11.47 -4.80 -0.83
C ASN A 127 10.04 -5.08 -0.30
N TYR A 128 9.36 -4.05 0.22
CA TYR A 128 7.97 -4.19 0.68
C TYR A 128 7.00 -4.41 -0.49
N PHE A 129 7.17 -3.71 -1.60
CA PHE A 129 6.32 -3.91 -2.78
C PHE A 129 6.57 -5.25 -3.47
N GLU A 130 7.79 -5.77 -3.47
CA GLU A 130 8.10 -7.13 -3.93
C GLU A 130 7.34 -8.15 -3.09
N LYS A 131 7.36 -7.99 -1.75
CA LYS A 131 6.59 -8.84 -0.84
C LYS A 131 5.08 -8.76 -1.10
N VAL A 132 4.56 -7.57 -1.40
CA VAL A 132 3.14 -7.37 -1.81
C VAL A 132 2.81 -8.16 -3.07
N VAL A 133 3.66 -8.09 -4.10
CA VAL A 133 3.44 -8.82 -5.35
C VAL A 133 3.52 -10.34 -5.13
N LEU A 134 4.49 -10.81 -4.36
CA LEU A 134 4.69 -12.23 -4.04
C LEU A 134 3.54 -12.85 -3.23
N LEU A 135 2.98 -12.11 -2.28
CA LEU A 135 1.87 -12.59 -1.45
C LEU A 135 0.51 -12.52 -2.15
N SER A 136 0.42 -11.85 -3.30
CA SER A 136 -0.85 -11.67 -4.02
C SER A 136 -1.10 -12.81 -5.00
N SER A 137 -2.26 -13.47 -4.90
CA SER A 137 -2.62 -14.64 -5.72
C SER A 137 -2.70 -14.38 -7.23
N GLN A 138 -2.81 -13.12 -7.67
CA GLN A 138 -2.89 -12.74 -9.09
C GLN A 138 -1.80 -11.77 -9.54
N ASN A 139 -0.69 -11.64 -8.78
CA ASN A 139 0.20 -10.47 -8.79
C ASN A 139 -0.58 -9.18 -8.46
N SER A 140 -0.12 -8.43 -7.46
CA SER A 140 -0.81 -7.18 -7.10
C SER A 140 -0.69 -6.15 -8.23
N PHE A 141 -1.78 -5.82 -8.90
CA PHE A 141 -1.81 -4.74 -9.91
C PHE A 141 -1.27 -3.43 -9.33
N SER A 142 -1.71 -3.05 -8.11
CA SER A 142 -1.19 -1.88 -7.39
C SER A 142 0.25 -2.05 -6.95
N GLY A 143 0.65 -3.25 -6.50
CA GLY A 143 2.02 -3.55 -6.12
C GLY A 143 3.01 -3.44 -7.28
N LEU A 144 2.63 -3.87 -8.49
CA LEU A 144 3.45 -3.73 -9.70
C LEU A 144 3.63 -2.27 -10.12
N ILE A 145 2.58 -1.44 -10.03
CA ILE A 145 2.70 0.00 -10.25
C ILE A 145 3.66 0.62 -9.23
N ASN A 146 3.51 0.25 -7.95
CA ASN A 146 4.38 0.75 -6.88
C ASN A 146 5.83 0.29 -7.01
N LEU A 147 6.08 -0.93 -7.49
CA LEU A 147 7.41 -1.39 -7.87
C LEU A 147 7.99 -0.57 -9.01
N SER A 148 7.21 -0.32 -10.07
CA SER A 148 7.69 0.53 -11.15
C SER A 148 8.11 1.92 -10.64
N ARG A 149 7.30 2.54 -9.76
CA ARG A 149 7.61 3.83 -9.17
C ARG A 149 8.83 3.82 -8.25
N CYS A 150 9.01 2.78 -7.44
CA CYS A 150 10.19 2.68 -6.57
C CYS A 150 11.48 2.45 -7.39
N GLU A 151 11.41 1.65 -8.46
CA GLU A 151 12.53 1.40 -9.37
C GLU A 151 12.92 2.66 -10.16
N LEU A 152 11.94 3.49 -10.55
CA LEU A 152 12.23 4.83 -11.09
C LEU A 152 12.96 5.71 -10.06
N GLY A 153 12.52 5.71 -8.81
CA GLY A 153 13.21 6.41 -7.72
C GLY A 153 14.64 5.91 -7.52
N PHE A 154 14.85 4.61 -7.72
CA PHE A 154 16.18 3.98 -7.69
C PHE A 154 16.94 4.04 -9.03
N LYS A 155 16.43 4.81 -10.00
CA LYS A 155 17.02 5.02 -11.34
C LYS A 155 17.22 3.74 -12.18
N LYS A 156 16.48 2.66 -11.86
CA LYS A 156 16.47 1.39 -12.60
C LYS A 156 15.35 1.38 -13.63
N VAL A 157 15.55 2.13 -14.71
CA VAL A 157 14.52 2.40 -15.72
C VAL A 157 13.99 1.12 -16.39
N ASP A 158 14.86 0.14 -16.68
CA ASP A 158 14.45 -1.11 -17.34
C ASP A 158 13.54 -1.96 -16.43
N MET A 159 13.86 -2.04 -15.13
CA MET A 159 13.01 -2.71 -14.14
C MET A 159 11.67 -1.99 -13.99
N ALA A 160 11.70 -0.65 -13.91
CA ALA A 160 10.50 0.14 -13.84
C ALA A 160 9.57 -0.09 -15.04
N ARG A 161 10.13 -0.15 -16.25
CA ARG A 161 9.38 -0.47 -17.48
C ARG A 161 8.78 -1.86 -17.41
N MET A 162 9.56 -2.87 -17.02
CA MET A 162 9.11 -4.26 -16.90
C MET A 162 7.91 -4.37 -15.94
N TYR A 163 8.00 -3.79 -14.74
CA TYR A 163 6.91 -3.88 -13.76
C TYR A 163 5.65 -3.14 -14.20
N LEU A 164 5.78 -1.96 -14.84
CA LEU A 164 4.61 -1.25 -15.35
C LEU A 164 3.95 -2.02 -16.51
N GLN A 165 4.74 -2.66 -17.37
CA GLN A 165 4.22 -3.50 -18.44
C GLN A 165 3.42 -4.69 -17.90
N ARG A 166 3.95 -5.38 -16.87
CA ARG A 166 3.21 -6.44 -16.16
C ARG A 166 1.91 -5.93 -15.53
N ALA A 167 1.88 -4.70 -15.00
CA ALA A 167 0.65 -4.12 -14.49
C ALA A 167 -0.40 -3.93 -15.61
N LYS A 168 0.01 -3.43 -16.78
CA LYS A 168 -0.86 -3.21 -17.95
C LYS A 168 -1.47 -4.49 -18.51
N GLU A 169 -0.81 -5.64 -18.31
CA GLU A 169 -1.33 -6.96 -18.69
C GLU A 169 -2.52 -7.39 -17.81
N ILE A 170 -2.63 -6.84 -16.59
CA ILE A 170 -3.69 -7.18 -15.64
C ILE A 170 -4.92 -6.26 -15.82
N ASN A 171 -4.70 -4.94 -15.88
CA ASN A 171 -5.78 -3.96 -15.98
C ASN A 171 -5.30 -2.61 -16.55
N ASN A 172 -6.26 -1.77 -16.92
CA ASN A 172 -6.03 -0.38 -17.31
C ASN A 172 -5.44 0.44 -16.16
N LEU A 173 -4.38 1.19 -16.46
CA LEU A 173 -3.68 2.00 -15.46
C LEU A 173 -4.61 3.03 -14.80
N PRO A 174 -4.61 3.12 -13.46
CA PRO A 174 -5.23 4.23 -12.74
C PRO A 174 -4.41 5.49 -12.95
N TYR A 175 -4.90 6.63 -12.43
CA TYR A 175 -4.23 7.93 -12.58
C TYR A 175 -2.73 7.87 -12.22
N ILE A 176 -2.38 7.29 -11.07
CA ILE A 176 -0.98 7.15 -10.65
C ILE A 176 -0.15 6.25 -11.57
N GLY A 177 -0.76 5.21 -12.14
CA GLY A 177 -0.10 4.37 -13.15
C GLY A 177 0.16 5.12 -14.45
N LEU A 178 -0.76 5.99 -14.87
CA LEU A 178 -0.57 6.84 -16.06
C LEU A 178 0.51 7.90 -15.85
N LEU A 179 0.61 8.50 -14.66
CA LEU A 179 1.72 9.39 -14.31
C LEU A 179 3.06 8.64 -14.38
N THR A 180 3.09 7.40 -13.91
CA THR A 180 4.27 6.53 -13.99
C THR A 180 4.64 6.22 -15.45
N GLU A 181 3.64 5.93 -16.30
CA GLU A 181 3.83 5.70 -17.73
C GLU A 181 4.38 6.93 -18.45
N LEU A 182 3.81 8.11 -18.17
CA LEU A 182 4.29 9.38 -18.71
C LEU A 182 5.75 9.65 -18.31
N ASN A 183 6.09 9.45 -17.04
CA ASN A 183 7.45 9.63 -16.55
C ASN A 183 8.44 8.70 -17.26
N LEU A 184 8.10 7.41 -17.38
CA LEU A 184 8.90 6.45 -18.13
C LEU A 184 9.09 6.87 -19.59
N ALA A 185 8.02 7.28 -20.27
CA ALA A 185 8.08 7.70 -21.67
C ALA A 185 9.01 8.90 -21.86
N LEU A 186 8.93 9.90 -20.98
CA LEU A 186 9.81 11.07 -21.00
C LEU A 186 11.29 10.71 -20.74
N ILE A 187 11.58 9.86 -19.74
CA ILE A 187 12.95 9.38 -19.46
C ILE A 187 13.55 8.66 -20.66
N LEU A 188 12.71 7.96 -21.42
CA LEU A 188 13.11 7.14 -22.56
C LEU A 188 13.14 7.91 -23.88
N GLY A 189 12.70 9.17 -23.89
CA GLY A 189 12.55 9.95 -25.11
C GLY A 189 11.42 9.45 -26.03
N ASP A 190 10.51 8.62 -25.54
CA ASP A 190 9.33 8.18 -26.28
C ASP A 190 8.24 9.25 -26.22
N LEU A 191 8.41 10.30 -27.03
CA LEU A 191 7.46 11.41 -27.07
C LEU A 191 6.06 10.96 -27.52
N SER A 192 5.98 9.93 -28.37
CA SER A 192 4.72 9.37 -28.84
C SER A 192 3.92 8.71 -27.71
N GLY A 193 4.59 7.88 -26.90
CA GLY A 193 4.04 7.29 -25.69
C GLY A 193 3.68 8.33 -24.65
N ALA A 194 4.55 9.33 -24.44
CA ALA A 194 4.31 10.43 -23.51
C ALA A 194 3.02 11.18 -23.87
N ARG A 195 2.82 11.52 -25.14
CA ARG A 195 1.60 12.17 -25.63
C ARG A 195 0.35 11.31 -25.42
N GLN A 196 0.46 9.99 -25.65
CA GLN A 196 -0.64 9.07 -25.40
C GLN A 196 -1.03 9.02 -23.91
N SER A 197 -0.05 8.89 -23.01
CA SER A 197 -0.29 8.86 -21.57
C SER A 197 -0.83 10.20 -21.07
N TYR A 198 -0.30 11.33 -21.55
CA TYR A 198 -0.79 12.66 -21.24
C TYR A 198 -2.26 12.84 -21.64
N ASN A 199 -2.67 12.42 -22.84
CA ASN A 199 -4.06 12.50 -23.27
C ASN A 199 -5.00 11.66 -22.38
N LYS A 200 -4.56 10.47 -21.94
CA LYS A 200 -5.32 9.64 -20.98
C LYS A 200 -5.44 10.33 -19.61
N ILE A 201 -4.39 11.02 -19.17
CA ILE A 201 -4.39 11.81 -17.93
C ILE A 201 -5.41 12.95 -18.03
N GLN A 202 -5.39 13.73 -19.12
CA GLN A 202 -6.35 14.82 -19.37
C GLN A 202 -7.80 14.33 -19.36
N ALA A 203 -8.06 13.21 -20.06
CA ALA A 203 -9.39 12.61 -20.10
C ALA A 203 -9.89 12.20 -18.70
N LYS A 204 -9.01 11.66 -17.85
CA LYS A 204 -9.37 11.34 -16.46
C LYS A 204 -9.61 12.58 -15.61
N GLN A 205 -8.77 13.61 -15.71
CA GLN A 205 -8.91 14.86 -14.95
C GLN A 205 -10.22 15.60 -15.30
N LYS A 206 -10.63 15.58 -16.57
CA LYS A 206 -11.92 16.16 -17.00
C LYS A 206 -13.11 15.47 -16.33
N ASN A 207 -13.03 14.17 -16.11
CA ASN A 207 -14.09 13.39 -15.49
C ASN A 207 -14.05 13.44 -13.95
N ALA A 208 -12.85 13.58 -13.37
CA ALA A 208 -12.63 13.72 -11.94
C ALA A 208 -11.32 14.51 -11.72
N PRO A 209 -11.37 15.77 -11.30
CA PRO A 209 -10.15 16.53 -11.00
C PRO A 209 -9.45 15.93 -9.78
N TYR A 210 -8.28 15.32 -10.00
CA TYR A 210 -7.48 14.73 -8.93
C TYR A 210 -6.60 15.80 -8.29
N ILE A 211 -6.77 15.98 -6.98
CA ILE A 211 -5.89 16.83 -6.16
C ILE A 211 -4.63 16.04 -5.76
N GLU A 212 -4.73 14.71 -5.66
CA GLU A 212 -3.61 13.83 -5.34
C GLU A 212 -2.55 13.83 -6.46
N HIS A 213 -1.28 13.73 -6.07
CA HIS A 213 -0.13 13.77 -6.99
C HIS A 213 -0.02 15.05 -7.84
N LYS A 214 -0.58 16.18 -7.38
CA LYS A 214 -0.56 17.45 -8.13
C LYS A 214 0.86 17.87 -8.51
N ASN A 215 1.78 17.89 -7.56
CA ASN A 215 3.16 18.30 -7.81
C ASN A 215 3.90 17.37 -8.79
N GLU A 216 3.65 16.06 -8.69
CA GLU A 216 4.20 15.05 -9.62
C GLU A 216 3.68 15.31 -11.04
N TYR A 217 2.38 15.57 -11.19
CA TYR A 217 1.76 15.93 -12.46
C TYR A 217 2.30 17.26 -13.02
N GLU A 218 2.43 18.30 -12.20
CA GLU A 218 2.96 19.61 -12.63
C GLU A 218 4.40 19.52 -13.13
N CYS A 219 5.25 18.74 -12.43
CA CYS A 219 6.60 18.45 -12.89
C CYS A 219 6.58 17.74 -14.26
N LEU A 220 5.78 16.67 -14.39
CA LEU A 220 5.68 15.91 -15.63
C LEU A 220 5.16 16.75 -16.79
N LEU A 221 4.21 17.65 -16.54
CA LEU A 221 3.67 18.57 -17.52
C LEU A 221 4.73 19.54 -18.04
N GLN A 222 5.55 20.10 -17.14
CA GLN A 222 6.66 20.97 -17.53
C GLN A 222 7.66 20.25 -18.44
N GLN A 223 8.03 19.02 -18.07
CA GLN A 223 8.94 18.19 -18.86
C GLN A 223 8.35 17.82 -20.22
N PHE A 224 7.08 17.42 -20.24
CA PHE A 224 6.36 17.09 -21.47
C PHE A 224 6.29 18.27 -22.43
N ASN A 225 5.94 19.47 -21.94
CA ASN A 225 5.86 20.67 -22.77
C ASN A 225 7.23 21.05 -23.35
N ALA A 226 8.31 20.91 -22.58
CA ALA A 226 9.67 21.15 -23.07
C ALA A 226 10.04 20.18 -24.20
N ALA A 227 9.70 18.89 -24.03
CA ALA A 227 9.94 17.85 -25.02
C ALA A 227 9.13 18.02 -26.32
N GLU A 228 7.92 18.58 -26.22
CA GLU A 228 7.07 18.89 -27.38
C GLU A 228 7.60 20.09 -28.18
N LEU A 229 8.25 21.07 -27.52
CA LEU A 229 8.81 22.26 -28.15
C LEU A 229 10.16 21.99 -28.83
N ASP A 230 10.97 21.09 -28.25
CA ASP A 230 12.27 20.72 -28.77
C ASP A 230 12.46 19.21 -28.70
N SER A 231 12.34 18.52 -29.84
CA SER A 231 12.54 17.08 -29.94
C SER A 231 14.00 16.64 -29.71
N THR A 232 14.94 17.58 -29.73
CA THR A 232 16.35 17.34 -29.40
C THR A 232 16.67 17.52 -27.92
N HIS A 233 15.70 17.98 -27.11
CA HIS A 233 15.84 18.18 -25.66
C HIS A 233 16.30 16.92 -24.91
N TYR A 234 15.99 15.73 -25.43
CA TYR A 234 16.40 14.43 -24.88
C TYR A 234 17.44 13.69 -25.72
N SER A 235 17.81 14.20 -26.90
CA SER A 235 18.79 13.54 -27.79
C SER A 235 20.24 13.74 -27.35
N SER A 236 20.50 14.70 -26.45
CA SER A 236 21.84 15.04 -25.96
C SER A 236 22.15 14.54 -24.55
N SER A 237 21.14 14.18 -23.75
CA SER A 237 21.27 13.47 -22.47
C SER A 237 19.89 13.03 -21.98
N ARG A 238 19.76 11.82 -21.41
CA ARG A 238 18.54 11.41 -20.70
C ARG A 238 18.22 12.50 -19.66
N PRO A 239 16.97 12.98 -19.54
CA PRO A 239 16.65 13.98 -18.53
C PRO A 239 17.15 13.48 -17.18
N PRO A 240 18.02 14.22 -16.48
CA PRO A 240 18.79 13.69 -15.36
C PRO A 240 17.93 13.32 -14.14
N PHE A 241 16.64 13.65 -14.17
CA PHE A 241 15.72 13.47 -13.04
C PHE A 241 14.38 12.96 -13.55
N ALA A 242 13.96 11.83 -13.01
CA ALA A 242 12.56 11.43 -13.07
C ALA A 242 11.76 12.45 -12.23
N CYS A 243 10.55 12.81 -12.64
CA CYS A 243 9.59 13.51 -11.77
C CYS A 243 9.05 12.54 -10.70
N VAL A 244 9.95 11.87 -9.98
CA VAL A 244 9.61 10.93 -8.90
C VAL A 244 9.87 11.67 -7.59
N VAL A 245 8.78 11.86 -6.85
CA VAL A 245 8.75 12.28 -5.45
C VAL A 245 9.36 13.68 -5.21
N GLN A 246 8.65 14.71 -5.63
CA GLN A 246 8.53 15.95 -4.84
C GLN A 246 7.05 16.25 -4.64
N GLY A 247 6.46 15.76 -3.55
CA GLY A 247 5.06 16.04 -3.21
C GLY A 247 4.30 14.81 -2.70
N ILE A 248 4.31 14.64 -1.38
CA ILE A 248 3.54 13.66 -0.61
C ILE A 248 2.06 14.09 -0.63
N GLU A 249 1.36 13.89 -1.75
CA GLU A 249 -0.10 13.97 -1.82
C GLU A 249 -0.60 12.62 -2.33
N TYR A 250 -0.79 11.69 -1.39
CA TYR A 250 -1.11 10.30 -1.72
C TYR A 250 -2.61 10.08 -1.81
N GLY A 251 -2.99 9.34 -2.85
CA GLY A 251 -4.29 8.70 -2.90
C GLY A 251 -4.43 7.52 -1.98
N ILE A 252 -5.54 7.50 -1.26
CA ILE A 252 -5.92 6.39 -0.40
C ILE A 252 -6.34 5.25 -1.32
N TRP A 253 -5.41 4.34 -1.53
CA TRP A 253 -5.71 3.05 -2.14
C TRP A 253 -6.76 2.36 -1.28
N ASN A 254 -7.94 2.29 -1.88
CA ASN A 254 -9.20 1.89 -1.27
C ASN A 254 -9.03 0.55 -0.54
N SER A 255 -9.06 0.56 0.80
CA SER A 255 -8.82 -0.61 1.66
C SER A 255 -9.87 -1.73 1.54
N ARG A 256 -10.82 -1.62 0.61
CA ARG A 256 -11.96 -2.54 0.43
C ARG A 256 -12.13 -3.10 -0.98
N LYS A 257 -11.21 -2.84 -1.92
CA LYS A 257 -11.27 -3.46 -3.27
C LYS A 257 -9.91 -4.05 -3.66
N GLN A 258 -9.57 -5.16 -3.01
CA GLN A 258 -8.77 -6.24 -3.57
C GLN A 258 -9.60 -7.51 -3.46
#